data_AF-A0A940H1C0-F1
#
_entry.id   AF-A0A940H1C0-F1
#
_cell.length_a   1.000
_cell.length_b   1.000
_cell.length_c   1.000
_cell.angle_alpha   90.00
_cell.angle_beta   90.00
_cell.angle_gamma   90.00
#
_symmetry.space_group_name_H-M   'P 1'
#
loop_
_entity.id
_entity.type
_entity.pdbx_description
1 polymer ?
#
loop_
_entity_poly.entity_id
_entity_poly.type
_entity_poly.pdbx_seq_one_letter_code
_entity_poly.pdbx_strand_id
1 'polypeptide(L)' 'MAENNEPIHVTTDRARAGATPHMTRYVLGVGLVLVVLAFAFIVLL' A
#
# COMPACT_ATOMS: atom_id res chain seq x y z
N MET A 1 -5.24 31.56 -36.26
CA MET A 1 -4.87 30.25 -35.68
C MET A 1 -4.79 30.44 -34.18
N ALA A 2 -5.82 30.05 -33.44
CA ALA A 2 -5.85 30.21 -31.98
C ALA A 2 -5.14 29.01 -31.35
N GLU A 3 -4.05 29.30 -30.65
CA GLU A 3 -3.19 28.34 -29.94
C GLU A 3 -3.98 27.75 -28.76
N ASN A 4 -4.37 26.50 -28.88
CA ASN A 4 -5.08 25.74 -27.85
C ASN A 4 -4.05 25.27 -26.80
N ASN A 5 -3.54 26.22 -26.00
CA ASN A 5 -2.60 25.93 -24.92
C ASN A 5 -3.36 25.73 -23.61
N GLU A 6 -4.06 24.60 -23.49
CA GLU A 6 -4.54 24.13 -22.19
C GLU A 6 -3.36 23.47 -21.45
N PRO A 7 -2.91 24.03 -20.31
CA PRO A 7 -1.85 23.41 -19.52
C PRO A 7 -2.38 22.11 -18.91
N ILE A 8 -1.91 20.98 -19.46
CA ILE A 8 -2.18 19.65 -18.92
C ILE A 8 -1.58 19.56 -17.52
N HIS A 9 -2.41 19.78 -16.50
CA HIS A 9 -2.05 19.57 -15.11
C HIS A 9 -2.01 18.07 -14.82
N VAL A 10 -0.87 17.44 -15.08
CA VAL A 10 -0.61 16.07 -14.61
C VAL A 10 -0.34 16.15 -13.11
N THR A 11 -1.31 15.74 -12.30
CA THR A 11 -1.14 15.60 -10.85
C THR A 11 -0.10 14.51 -10.55
N THR A 12 1.12 14.92 -10.21
CA THR A 12 2.25 14.05 -9.83
C THR A 12 2.05 13.35 -8.48
N ASP A 13 0.89 13.50 -7.84
CA ASP A 13 0.53 12.80 -6.59
C ASP A 13 0.60 11.28 -6.67
N ARG A 14 0.53 10.71 -7.89
CA ARG A 14 0.63 9.26 -8.10
C ARG A 14 2.06 8.69 -8.07
N ALA A 15 3.11 9.51 -8.10
CA ALA A 15 4.49 9.02 -8.12
C ALA A 15 5.07 8.65 -6.74
N ARG A 16 4.48 9.16 -5.64
CA ARG A 16 4.82 8.77 -4.26
C ARG A 16 3.74 7.97 -3.55
N ALA A 17 2.67 7.62 -4.25
CA ALA A 17 1.69 6.65 -3.78
C ALA A 17 2.20 5.23 -4.10
N GLY A 18 3.37 4.85 -3.57
CA GLY A 18 3.84 3.46 -3.52
C GLY A 18 2.99 2.61 -2.55
N ALA A 19 1.72 2.93 -2.43
CA ALA A 19 0.76 2.29 -1.59
C ALA A 19 -0.43 2.02 -2.51
N THR A 20 -0.47 0.83 -3.11
CA THR A 20 -1.75 0.21 -3.45
C THR A 20 -2.56 0.25 -2.16
N PRO A 21 -3.54 1.17 -2.03
CA PRO A 21 -4.36 1.23 -0.83
C PRO A 21 -4.98 -0.16 -0.72
N HIS A 22 -4.84 -0.78 0.45
CA HIS A 22 -5.26 -2.15 0.81
C HIS A 22 -4.16 -3.22 0.93
N MET A 23 -3.10 -3.21 0.11
CA MET A 23 -2.04 -4.24 0.22
C MET A 23 -1.32 -4.20 1.56
N THR A 24 -0.94 -3.01 2.04
CA THR A 24 -0.29 -2.84 3.36
C THR A 24 -1.16 -3.37 4.49
N ARG A 25 -2.49 -3.19 4.39
CA ARG A 25 -3.43 -3.63 5.42
C ARG A 25 -3.51 -5.16 5.49
N TYR A 26 -3.48 -5.85 4.35
CA TYR A 26 -3.47 -7.32 4.30
C TYR A 26 -2.16 -7.91 4.79
N VAL A 27 -1.02 -7.36 4.36
CA VAL A 27 0.30 -7.85 4.78
C VAL A 27 0.47 -7.67 6.29
N LEU A 28 0.07 -6.50 6.83
CA LEU A 28 0.14 -6.24 8.27
C LEU A 28 -0.77 -7.19 9.05
N GLY A 29 -2.02 -7.36 8.61
CA GLY A 29 -2.98 -8.24 9.29
C GLY A 29 -2.55 -9.71 9.27
N VAL A 30 -2.25 -10.26 8.10
CA VAL A 30 -1.85 -11.67 7.96
C VAL A 30 -0.51 -11.93 8.62
N GLY A 31 0.46 -11.03 8.45
CA GLY A 31 1.78 -11.16 9.08
C GLY A 31 1.71 -11.18 10.60
N LEU A 32 0.92 -10.28 11.21
CA LEU A 32 0.72 -10.26 12.65
C LEU A 32 0.11 -11.58 13.16
N VAL A 33 -0.93 -12.08 12.48
CA VAL A 33 -1.57 -13.35 12.86
C VAL A 33 -0.59 -14.51 12.77
N LEU A 34 0.21 -14.59 11.70
CA LEU A 34 1.22 -15.64 11.55
C LEU A 34 2.26 -15.62 12.66
N VAL A 35 2.77 -14.45 13.05
CA VAL A 35 3.73 -14.32 14.15
C VAL A 35 3.11 -14.77 15.47
N VAL A 36 1.88 -14.34 15.77
CA VAL A 36 1.17 -14.77 16.98
C VAL A 36 1.00 -16.28 17.02
N LEU A 37 0.59 -16.90 15.91
CA LEU A 37 0.45 -18.36 15.81
C LEU A 37 1.80 -19.08 15.97
N ALA A 38 2.87 -18.56 15.38
CA ALA A 38 4.21 -19.13 15.50
C ALA A 38 4.70 -19.08 16.96
N PHE A 39 4.54 -17.94 17.65
CA PHE A 39 4.88 -17.84 19.07
C PHE A 39 4.00 -18.72 19.96
N ALA A 40 2.69 -18.75 19.68
CA ALA A 40 1.78 -19.64 20.40
C ALA A 40 2.20 -21.10 20.25
N PHE A 41 2.59 -21.52 19.05
CA PHE A 41 3.12 -22.86 18.81
C PHE A 41 4.41 -23.12 19.59
N ILE A 42 5.38 -22.21 19.56
CA ILE A 42 6.66 -22.37 20.28
C ILE A 42 6.48 -22.42 21.80
N VAL A 43 5.51 -21.68 22.34
CA VAL A 43 5.31 -21.57 23.79
C VAL A 43 4.40 -22.67 24.35
N LEU A 44 3.39 -23.11 23.58
CA LEU A 44 2.40 -24.09 24.04
C LEU A 44 2.74 -25.55 23.68
N LEU A 45 3.63 -25.77 22.70
CA LEU A 45 4.10 -27.10 22.29
C LEU A 45 5.48 -27.40 22.89
#